data_AF-A0A8T4PBZ0-F1
#
_entry.id   AF-A0A8T4PBZ0-F1
#
_cell.length_a   1.000
_cell.length_b   1.000
_cell.length_c   1.000
_cell.angle_alpha   90.00
_cell.angle_beta   90.00
_cell.angle_gamma   90.00
#
_symmetry.space_group_name_H-M   'P 1'
#
loop_
_entity.id
_entity.type
_entity.pdbx_description
1 polymer ?
#
loop_
_entity_poly.entity_id
_entity_poly.type
_entity_poly.pdbx_seq_one_letter_code
_entity_poly.pdbx_strand_id
1 'polypeptide(L)'
;MIKLNILTRKENEVLNKKLNNKKLTQVESNYLSRAIRPKLRNLEKLKDIDMGLILQRIEYNQKGLSVEHKIKKLISEMVKEIDSIIAYGSAIQTNYSSYNDIDVLVLTKKKLWSTLKEKYALIKTIKGKAQKCGINLDIQIMQKQEFYAEYPSSPTLIYQLKDSKIIYGEVKIPNKTSIHNIDLKMKLDWSEIEDIEPKGTDIYIALRNVILVRLLLNKIVDNQKLKESLNNEIGKNLINKLKNNKESKIERRIALNYLKELLKMTREEIRGNLWGKAGL
;
A
#
# COMPACT_ATOMS: atom_id res chain seq x y z
N MET A 1 -5.17 7.35 14.08
CA MET A 1 -4.23 8.29 14.74
C MET A 1 -3.67 7.59 15.96
N ILE A 2 -2.36 7.40 16.05
CA ILE A 2 -1.75 6.72 17.21
C ILE A 2 -1.61 7.77 18.32
N LYS A 3 -2.20 7.50 19.48
CA LYS A 3 -2.04 8.32 20.69
C LYS A 3 -1.39 7.44 21.75
N LEU A 4 -0.11 7.69 22.01
CA LEU A 4 0.60 7.04 23.11
C LEU A 4 0.49 7.96 24.32
N ASN A 5 -0.08 7.48 25.42
CA ASN A 5 -0.25 8.24 26.66
C ASN A 5 1.08 8.72 27.27
N ILE A 6 2.21 8.19 26.78
CA ILE A 6 3.58 8.48 27.23
C ILE A 6 4.21 9.63 26.43
N LEU A 7 3.65 9.94 25.26
CA LEU A 7 4.07 11.08 24.44
C LEU A 7 3.18 12.28 24.75
N THR A 8 3.78 13.47 24.83
CA THR A 8 3.03 14.72 24.91
C THR A 8 2.19 14.92 23.65
N ARG A 9 1.24 15.87 23.69
CA ARG A 9 0.46 16.24 22.49
C ARG A 9 1.38 16.63 21.33
N LYS A 10 2.44 17.41 21.60
CA LYS A 10 3.37 17.85 20.57
C LYS A 10 4.24 16.71 20.02
N GLU A 11 4.66 15.79 20.88
CA GLU A 11 5.38 14.58 20.45
C GLU A 11 4.51 13.69 19.58
N ASN A 12 3.24 13.48 19.96
CA ASN A 12 2.28 12.75 19.14
C ASN A 12 2.04 13.44 17.79
N GLU A 13 1.99 14.77 17.73
CA GLU A 13 1.87 15.52 16.47
C GLU A 13 3.07 15.25 15.55
N VAL A 14 4.30 15.36 16.06
CA VAL A 14 5.53 15.13 15.30
C VAL A 14 5.62 13.67 14.84
N LEU A 15 5.30 12.72 15.73
CA LEU A 15 5.26 11.29 15.41
C LEU A 15 4.24 11.01 14.29
N ASN A 16 3.01 11.48 14.44
CA ASN A 16 1.96 11.29 13.43
C ASN A 16 2.34 11.98 12.10
N LYS A 17 2.99 13.15 12.14
CA LYS A 17 3.48 13.82 10.93
C LYS A 17 4.49 12.95 10.18
N LYS A 18 5.45 12.36 10.91
CA LYS A 18 6.46 11.46 10.33
C LYS A 18 5.85 10.16 9.82
N LEU A 19 4.94 9.52 10.58
CA LEU A 19 4.28 8.27 10.19
C LEU A 19 3.40 8.43 8.94
N ASN A 20 2.77 9.59 8.80
CA ASN A 20 2.04 9.99 7.59
C ASN A 20 2.95 10.56 6.49
N ASN A 21 4.26 10.32 6.57
CA ASN A 21 5.26 10.71 5.58
C ASN A 21 5.29 12.20 5.21
N LYS A 22 4.84 13.09 6.12
CA LYS A 22 4.90 14.53 5.93
C LYS A 22 6.28 15.07 6.29
N LYS A 23 6.71 16.12 5.60
CA LYS A 23 8.00 16.79 5.85
C LYS A 23 8.04 17.38 7.25
N LEU A 24 9.08 17.04 8.02
CA LEU A 24 9.36 17.65 9.32
C LEU A 24 10.19 18.93 9.15
N THR A 25 9.99 19.92 10.01
CA THR A 25 10.92 21.03 10.19
C THR A 25 12.18 20.56 10.91
N GLN A 26 13.23 21.39 10.93
CA GLN A 26 14.47 21.06 11.66
C GLN A 26 14.20 20.81 13.15
N VAL A 27 13.36 21.66 13.77
CA VAL A 27 12.98 21.54 15.18
C VAL A 27 12.22 20.24 15.43
N GLU A 28 11.24 19.91 14.58
CA GLU A 28 10.48 18.67 14.70
C GLU A 28 11.37 17.43 14.49
N SER A 29 12.33 17.48 13.57
CA SER A 29 13.29 16.39 13.33
C SER A 29 14.23 16.16 14.51
N ASN A 30 14.71 17.25 15.12
CA ASN A 30 15.49 17.19 16.36
C ASN A 30 14.67 16.58 17.51
N TYR A 31 13.40 16.99 17.63
CA TYR A 31 12.49 16.48 18.64
C TYR A 31 12.18 14.99 18.46
N LEU A 32 11.94 14.56 17.21
CA LEU A 32 11.77 13.15 16.88
C LEU A 32 12.99 12.32 17.29
N SER A 33 14.19 12.83 17.01
CA SER A 33 15.43 12.11 17.24
C SER A 33 15.84 12.05 18.71
N ARG A 34 15.69 13.16 19.46
CA ARG A 34 16.20 13.29 20.83
C ARG A 34 15.16 12.96 21.91
N ALA A 35 13.87 13.15 21.66
CA ALA A 35 12.82 12.95 22.65
C ALA A 35 11.94 11.75 22.34
N ILE A 36 11.41 11.67 21.11
CA ILE A 36 10.41 10.65 20.76
C ILE A 36 11.04 9.26 20.58
N ARG A 37 12.04 9.11 19.70
CA ARG A 37 12.67 7.80 19.43
C ARG A 37 13.20 7.11 20.70
N PRO A 38 13.90 7.79 21.63
CA PRO A 38 14.35 7.16 22.88
C PRO A 38 13.20 6.62 23.73
N LYS A 39 12.10 7.38 23.89
CA LYS A 39 10.91 6.91 24.61
C LYS A 39 10.31 5.67 23.97
N LEU A 40 10.18 5.64 22.63
CA LEU A 40 9.63 4.49 21.92
C LEU A 40 10.54 3.25 22.01
N ARG A 41 11.87 3.42 21.96
CA ARG A 41 12.84 2.33 22.18
C ARG A 41 12.76 1.77 23.60
N ASN A 42 12.54 2.62 24.61
CA ASN A 42 12.35 2.16 25.98
C ASN A 42 11.07 1.32 26.11
N LEU A 43 10.00 1.69 25.42
CA LEU A 43 8.75 0.92 25.41
C LEU A 43 8.90 -0.44 24.72
N GLU A 44 9.60 -0.48 23.59
CA GLU A 44 9.92 -1.74 22.91
C GLU A 44 10.64 -2.73 23.83
N LYS A 45 11.61 -2.23 24.63
CA LYS A 45 12.38 -3.04 25.58
C LYS A 45 11.54 -3.59 26.73
N LEU A 46 10.49 -2.89 27.13
CA LEU A 46 9.57 -3.33 28.17
C LEU A 46 8.62 -4.44 27.68
N LYS A 47 8.67 -4.82 26.39
CA LYS A 47 7.87 -5.87 25.73
C LYS A 47 6.34 -5.75 25.85
N ASP A 48 5.84 -4.68 26.47
CA ASP A 48 4.40 -4.44 26.62
C ASP A 48 3.72 -4.02 25.31
N ILE A 49 4.47 -3.50 24.32
CA ILE A 49 3.95 -3.02 23.04
C ILE A 49 4.97 -3.29 21.92
N ASP A 50 4.54 -3.92 20.82
CA ASP A 50 5.37 -4.05 19.60
C ASP A 50 5.53 -2.68 18.92
N MET A 51 6.60 -1.99 19.30
CA MET A 51 6.96 -0.68 18.77
C MET A 51 7.95 -0.76 17.60
N GLY A 52 8.42 -1.96 17.24
CA GLY A 52 9.49 -2.14 16.26
C GLY A 52 9.13 -1.61 14.88
N LEU A 53 7.87 -1.81 14.46
CA LEU A 53 7.36 -1.29 13.19
C LEU A 53 7.28 0.23 13.16
N ILE A 54 6.84 0.86 14.27
CA ILE A 54 6.79 2.31 14.38
C ILE A 54 8.20 2.88 14.32
N LEU A 55 9.13 2.28 15.09
CA LEU A 55 10.54 2.66 15.12
C LEU A 55 11.19 2.57 13.74
N GLN A 56 10.97 1.46 13.03
CA GLN A 56 11.46 1.26 11.67
C GLN A 56 10.94 2.35 10.71
N ARG A 57 9.65 2.69 10.77
CA ARG A 57 9.04 3.72 9.89
C ARG A 57 9.55 5.12 10.16
N ILE A 58 9.86 5.45 11.42
CA ILE A 58 10.33 6.79 11.78
C ILE A 58 11.85 6.93 11.73
N GLU A 59 12.59 5.83 11.53
CA GLU A 59 14.03 5.84 11.44
C GLU A 59 14.52 6.71 10.28
N TYR A 60 15.67 7.34 10.48
CA TYR A 60 16.32 8.08 9.41
C TYR A 60 16.97 7.09 8.45
N ASN A 61 16.51 7.08 7.20
CA ASN A 61 17.09 6.24 6.16
C ASN A 61 17.65 7.09 5.00
N GLN A 62 18.97 7.29 5.00
CA GLN A 62 19.68 8.00 3.93
C GLN A 62 19.58 7.28 2.57
N LYS A 63 19.61 5.94 2.56
CA LYS A 63 19.43 5.14 1.35
C LYS A 63 18.06 5.39 0.73
N GLY A 64 17.01 5.41 1.55
CA GLY A 64 15.64 5.75 1.12
C GLY A 64 15.58 7.13 0.46
N LEU A 65 16.17 8.16 1.08
CA LEU A 65 16.21 9.52 0.51
C LEU A 65 16.95 9.57 -0.84
N SER A 66 18.07 8.85 -0.98
CA SER A 66 18.82 8.76 -2.23
C SER A 66 17.99 8.11 -3.35
N VAL A 67 17.27 7.03 -3.02
CA VAL A 67 16.36 6.34 -3.95
C VAL A 67 15.23 7.26 -4.39
N GLU A 68 14.56 7.94 -3.46
CA GLU A 68 13.50 8.92 -3.76
C GLU A 68 13.99 10.05 -4.67
N HIS A 69 15.20 10.56 -4.43
CA HIS A 69 15.80 11.60 -5.25
C HIS A 69 16.06 11.11 -6.69
N LYS A 70 16.59 9.90 -6.85
CA LYS A 70 16.80 9.29 -8.16
C LYS A 70 15.49 9.11 -8.92
N ILE A 71 14.43 8.63 -8.24
CA ILE A 71 13.09 8.49 -8.83
C ILE A 71 12.57 9.84 -9.29
N LYS A 72 12.61 10.85 -8.41
CA LYS A 72 12.18 12.21 -8.73
C LYS A 72 12.92 12.76 -9.95
N LYS A 73 14.25 12.64 -9.99
CA LYS A 73 15.08 13.13 -11.10
C LYS A 73 14.69 12.43 -12.41
N LEU A 74 14.67 11.10 -12.41
CA LEU A 74 14.34 10.30 -13.58
C LEU A 74 12.96 10.65 -14.15
N ILE A 75 11.94 10.74 -13.30
CA ILE A 75 10.57 11.02 -13.74
C ILE A 75 10.47 12.46 -14.25
N SER A 76 11.12 13.42 -13.59
CA SER A 76 11.11 14.83 -14.02
C SER A 76 11.77 15.06 -15.37
N GLU A 77 12.77 14.26 -15.74
CA GLU A 77 13.43 14.31 -17.05
C GLU A 77 12.56 13.71 -18.18
N MET A 78 11.63 12.82 -17.83
CA MET A 78 10.90 11.98 -18.80
C MET A 78 9.42 12.37 -18.95
N VAL A 79 8.83 12.93 -17.91
CA VAL A 79 7.40 13.24 -17.83
C VAL A 79 7.24 14.75 -17.65
N LYS A 80 6.54 15.39 -18.59
CA LYS A 80 6.24 16.83 -18.53
C LYS A 80 5.00 17.07 -17.67
N GLU A 81 4.87 18.30 -17.14
CA GLU A 81 3.69 18.74 -16.39
C GLU A 81 3.29 17.83 -15.22
N ILE A 82 4.28 17.30 -14.50
CA ILE A 82 4.04 16.50 -13.29
C ILE A 82 3.35 17.37 -12.24
N ASP A 83 2.26 16.86 -11.69
CA ASP A 83 1.59 17.42 -10.52
C ASP A 83 2.21 16.87 -9.23
N SER A 84 2.32 15.54 -9.13
CA SER A 84 2.92 14.88 -7.97
C SER A 84 3.48 13.49 -8.31
N ILE A 85 4.42 13.03 -7.49
CA ILE A 85 4.97 11.67 -7.52
C ILE A 85 4.78 11.06 -6.15
N ILE A 86 4.12 9.91 -6.11
CA ILE A 86 3.74 9.20 -4.90
C ILE A 86 4.42 7.84 -4.93
N ALA A 87 5.30 7.57 -3.97
CA ALA A 87 5.83 6.22 -3.74
C ALA A 87 4.94 5.51 -2.71
N TYR A 88 4.72 4.21 -2.88
CA TYR A 88 3.90 3.42 -1.97
C TYR A 88 4.37 1.96 -1.90
N GLY A 89 3.59 1.12 -1.22
CA GLY A 89 3.88 -0.31 -1.12
C GLY A 89 4.98 -0.65 -0.13
N SER A 90 5.62 -1.80 -0.37
CA SER A 90 6.55 -2.42 0.59
C SER A 90 7.75 -1.53 0.93
N ALA A 91 8.28 -0.80 -0.05
CA ALA A 91 9.39 0.12 0.14
C ALA A 91 9.08 1.24 1.16
N ILE A 92 7.86 1.76 1.17
CA ILE A 92 7.44 2.76 2.16
C ILE A 92 7.18 2.12 3.52
N GLN A 93 6.51 0.96 3.54
CA GLN A 93 6.19 0.23 4.77
C GLN A 93 7.44 -0.17 5.56
N THR A 94 8.47 -0.65 4.86
CA THR A 94 9.74 -1.08 5.47
C THR A 94 10.75 0.06 5.60
N ASN A 95 10.38 1.29 5.22
CA ASN A 95 11.27 2.43 5.14
C ASN A 95 12.55 2.07 4.35
N TYR A 96 12.41 1.45 3.18
CA TYR A 96 13.48 1.06 2.26
C TYR A 96 14.53 0.08 2.82
N SER A 97 14.25 -0.61 3.94
CA SER A 97 15.18 -1.63 4.47
C SER A 97 15.10 -2.94 3.68
N SER A 98 13.91 -3.30 3.17
CA SER A 98 13.68 -4.52 2.39
C SER A 98 12.52 -4.30 1.41
N TYR A 99 12.79 -4.43 0.11
CA TYR A 99 11.82 -4.33 -0.99
C TYR A 99 12.40 -4.98 -2.26
N ASN A 100 11.54 -5.48 -3.15
CA ASN A 100 11.93 -6.08 -4.43
C ASN A 100 11.85 -5.06 -5.57
N ASP A 101 10.80 -4.26 -5.54
CA ASP A 101 10.47 -3.17 -6.45
C ASP A 101 9.94 -1.98 -5.65
N ILE A 102 9.80 -0.85 -6.32
CA ILE A 102 9.22 0.35 -5.74
C ILE A 102 8.03 0.75 -6.59
N ASP A 103 6.86 0.71 -5.97
CA ASP A 103 5.63 1.17 -6.59
C ASP A 103 5.57 2.70 -6.60
N VAL A 104 5.33 3.27 -7.78
CA VAL A 104 5.28 4.71 -7.99
C VAL A 104 4.06 5.10 -8.83
N LEU A 105 3.27 6.03 -8.31
CA LEU A 105 2.17 6.68 -9.01
C LEU A 105 2.59 8.10 -9.38
N VAL A 106 2.56 8.40 -10.68
CA VAL A 106 2.85 9.72 -11.23
C VAL A 106 1.54 10.37 -11.67
N LEU A 107 1.20 11.49 -11.05
CA LEU A 107 0.05 12.29 -11.43
C LEU A 107 0.50 13.45 -12.32
N THR A 108 -0.12 13.58 -13.48
CA THR A 108 0.13 14.68 -14.42
C THR A 108 -1.01 15.69 -14.39
N LYS A 109 -0.69 16.96 -14.66
CA LYS A 109 -1.70 18.03 -14.75
C LYS A 109 -2.59 17.86 -15.97
N LYS A 110 -2.01 17.43 -17.11
CA LYS A 110 -2.71 17.15 -18.37
C LYS A 110 -2.39 15.75 -18.87
N LYS A 111 -3.19 15.28 -19.82
CA LYS A 111 -2.99 13.98 -20.48
C LYS A 111 -1.77 14.09 -21.38
N LEU A 112 -0.84 13.15 -21.23
CA LEU A 112 0.39 13.12 -22.04
C LEU A 112 0.32 12.10 -23.19
N TRP A 113 -0.74 11.31 -23.25
CA TRP A 113 -0.92 10.24 -24.22
C TRP A 113 -2.31 10.33 -24.85
N SER A 114 -2.38 10.10 -26.16
CA SER A 114 -3.64 9.95 -26.88
C SER A 114 -4.15 8.52 -26.80
N THR A 115 -3.22 7.55 -26.82
CA THR A 115 -3.54 6.12 -26.82
C THR A 115 -2.95 5.38 -25.62
N LEU A 116 -3.55 4.23 -25.26
CA LEU A 116 -2.97 3.36 -24.22
C LEU A 116 -1.59 2.82 -24.61
N LYS A 117 -1.36 2.58 -25.90
CA LYS A 117 -0.07 2.12 -26.44
C LYS A 117 1.05 3.13 -26.15
N GLU A 118 0.81 4.41 -26.36
CA GLU A 118 1.76 5.49 -26.03
C GLU A 118 2.06 5.53 -24.53
N LYS A 119 1.02 5.43 -23.69
CA LYS A 119 1.17 5.36 -22.23
C LYS A 119 2.09 4.20 -21.81
N TYR A 120 1.85 3.00 -22.33
CA TYR A 120 2.68 1.84 -22.03
C TYR A 120 4.10 1.96 -22.57
N ALA A 121 4.29 2.56 -23.74
CA ALA A 121 5.63 2.82 -24.30
C ALA A 121 6.43 3.81 -23.43
N LEU A 122 5.79 4.86 -22.92
CA LEU A 122 6.39 5.79 -21.97
C LEU A 122 6.79 5.07 -20.67
N ILE A 123 5.87 4.29 -20.08
CA ILE A 123 6.14 3.51 -18.86
C ILE A 123 7.32 2.55 -19.06
N LYS A 124 7.33 1.80 -20.18
CA LYS A 124 8.41 0.86 -20.51
C LYS A 124 9.76 1.57 -20.62
N THR A 125 9.79 2.75 -21.25
CA THR A 125 11.00 3.56 -21.37
C THR A 125 11.51 4.01 -20.00
N ILE A 126 10.62 4.49 -19.11
CA ILE A 126 11.00 4.92 -17.76
C ILE A 126 11.52 3.72 -16.96
N LYS A 127 10.84 2.57 -16.98
CA LYS A 127 11.29 1.34 -16.30
C LYS A 127 12.68 0.90 -16.79
N GLY A 128 12.90 0.92 -18.10
CA GLY A 128 14.20 0.58 -18.68
C GLY A 128 15.33 1.52 -18.24
N LYS A 129 15.07 2.83 -18.14
CA LYS A 129 16.05 3.79 -17.60
C LYS A 129 16.26 3.62 -16.09
N ALA A 130 15.20 3.36 -15.33
CA ALA A 130 15.28 3.13 -13.89
C ALA A 130 16.19 1.92 -13.57
N GLN A 131 16.03 0.83 -14.32
CA GLN A 131 16.84 -0.37 -14.15
C GLN A 131 18.33 -0.09 -14.39
N LYS A 132 18.67 0.73 -15.40
CA LYS A 132 20.06 1.19 -15.63
C LYS A 132 20.63 2.02 -14.47
N CYS A 133 19.77 2.69 -13.71
CA CYS A 133 20.15 3.43 -12.50
C CYS A 133 20.13 2.57 -11.22
N GLY A 134 19.92 1.26 -11.35
CA GLY A 134 19.87 0.31 -10.23
C GLY A 134 18.56 0.36 -9.45
N ILE A 135 17.45 0.79 -10.07
CA ILE A 135 16.14 0.88 -9.42
C ILE A 135 15.14 0.03 -10.20
N ASN A 136 14.53 -0.93 -9.52
CA ASN A 136 13.40 -1.68 -10.05
C ASN A 136 12.10 -0.92 -9.72
N LEU A 137 11.43 -0.37 -10.74
CA LEU A 137 10.23 0.44 -10.57
C LEU A 137 9.01 -0.25 -11.16
N ASP A 138 7.92 -0.30 -10.39
CA ASP A 138 6.58 -0.43 -10.95
C ASP A 138 5.92 0.95 -11.01
N ILE A 139 5.46 1.35 -12.20
CA ILE A 139 5.06 2.74 -12.45
C ILE A 139 3.66 2.75 -13.04
N GLN A 140 2.79 3.51 -12.36
CA GLN A 140 1.50 3.93 -12.89
C GLN A 140 1.55 5.43 -13.18
N ILE A 141 1.01 5.83 -14.33
CA ILE A 141 0.88 7.25 -14.70
C ILE A 141 -0.60 7.51 -14.99
N MET A 142 -1.16 8.58 -14.47
CA MET A 142 -2.54 8.99 -14.75
C MET A 142 -2.69 10.50 -14.59
N GLN A 143 -3.75 11.06 -15.16
CA GLN A 143 -4.07 12.46 -14.91
C GLN A 143 -4.57 12.64 -13.48
N LYS A 144 -4.31 13.81 -12.89
CA LYS A 144 -4.81 14.15 -11.55
C LYS A 144 -6.34 14.03 -11.43
N GLN A 145 -7.08 14.40 -12.47
CA GLN A 145 -8.54 14.28 -12.49
C GLN A 145 -9.01 12.83 -12.53
N GLU A 146 -8.38 11.99 -13.36
CA GLU A 146 -8.61 10.54 -13.40
C GLU A 146 -8.38 9.91 -12.01
N PHE A 147 -7.29 10.30 -11.33
CA PHE A 147 -7.00 9.84 -9.98
C PHE A 147 -8.15 10.11 -8.99
N TYR A 148 -8.68 11.33 -8.97
CA TYR A 148 -9.77 11.67 -8.04
C TYR A 148 -11.09 10.99 -8.39
N ALA A 149 -11.29 10.61 -9.66
CA ALA A 149 -12.44 9.84 -10.10
C ALA A 149 -12.32 8.34 -9.76
N GLU A 150 -11.13 7.75 -9.95
CA GLU A 150 -10.87 6.32 -9.74
C GLU A 150 -10.59 5.95 -8.27
N TYR A 151 -9.97 6.85 -7.50
CA TYR A 151 -9.59 6.55 -6.12
C TYR A 151 -10.77 6.12 -5.25
N PRO A 152 -11.96 6.78 -5.30
CA PRO A 152 -13.08 6.38 -4.47
C PRO A 152 -13.65 4.99 -4.77
N SER A 153 -13.56 4.55 -6.02
CA SER A 153 -14.14 3.29 -6.51
C SER A 153 -13.12 2.14 -6.57
N SER A 154 -11.87 2.36 -6.16
CA SER A 154 -10.82 1.35 -6.22
C SER A 154 -10.38 0.87 -4.83
N PRO A 155 -10.97 -0.23 -4.32
CA PRO A 155 -10.49 -0.92 -3.12
C PRO A 155 -8.98 -1.15 -3.07
N THR A 156 -8.40 -1.47 -4.23
CA THR A 156 -6.96 -1.78 -4.35
C THR A 156 -6.13 -0.52 -4.19
N LEU A 157 -6.50 0.57 -4.89
CA LEU A 157 -5.75 1.82 -4.84
C LEU A 157 -5.82 2.47 -3.44
N ILE A 158 -6.98 2.37 -2.77
CA ILE A 158 -7.17 2.83 -1.39
C ILE A 158 -6.17 2.14 -0.44
N TYR A 159 -6.04 0.82 -0.53
CA TYR A 159 -5.10 0.06 0.28
C TYR A 159 -3.64 0.33 -0.09
N GLN A 160 -3.32 0.38 -1.38
CA GLN A 160 -1.97 0.67 -1.87
C GLN A 160 -1.48 2.02 -1.36
N LEU A 161 -2.33 3.05 -1.43
CA LEU A 161 -1.96 4.41 -1.04
C LEU A 161 -2.10 4.69 0.47
N LYS A 162 -2.61 3.74 1.27
CA LYS A 162 -2.67 3.88 2.73
C LYS A 162 -1.30 4.13 3.34
N ASP A 163 -0.28 3.43 2.85
CA ASP A 163 1.12 3.62 3.23
C ASP A 163 1.89 4.25 2.06
N SER A 164 1.50 5.47 1.70
CA SER A 164 2.15 6.25 0.64
C SER A 164 3.00 7.39 1.18
N LYS A 165 3.92 7.85 0.35
CA LYS A 165 4.76 9.02 0.56
C LYS A 165 4.78 9.86 -0.71
N ILE A 166 4.43 11.13 -0.57
CA ILE A 166 4.57 12.10 -1.65
C ILE A 166 6.04 12.52 -1.70
N ILE A 167 6.75 12.14 -2.77
CA ILE A 167 8.18 12.43 -2.95
C ILE A 167 8.41 13.64 -3.86
N TYR A 168 7.38 14.09 -4.57
CA TYR A 168 7.36 15.32 -5.35
C TYR A 168 5.96 15.91 -5.44
N GLY A 169 5.85 17.24 -5.45
CA GLY A 169 4.59 17.96 -5.58
C GLY A 169 3.70 17.88 -4.36
N GLU A 170 2.42 18.22 -4.55
CA GLU A 170 1.39 18.17 -3.51
C GLU A 170 0.10 17.56 -4.05
N VAL A 171 -0.42 16.56 -3.34
CA VAL A 171 -1.70 15.92 -3.65
C VAL A 171 -2.40 15.55 -2.35
N LYS A 172 -3.70 15.82 -2.30
CA LYS A 172 -4.54 15.49 -1.15
C LYS A 172 -5.15 14.12 -1.38
N ILE A 173 -4.51 13.07 -0.89
CA ILE A 173 -5.11 11.73 -0.88
C ILE A 173 -6.31 11.76 0.09
N PRO A 174 -7.53 11.41 -0.35
CA PRO A 174 -8.71 11.49 0.50
C PRO A 174 -8.57 10.61 1.75
N ASN A 175 -8.75 11.21 2.93
CA ASN A 175 -8.71 10.48 4.20
C ASN A 175 -10.00 9.71 4.51
N LYS A 176 -11.05 9.92 3.73
CA LYS A 176 -12.33 9.22 3.86
C LYS A 176 -12.88 9.04 2.46
N THR A 177 -13.32 7.83 2.17
CA THR A 177 -13.86 7.47 0.86
C THR A 177 -15.16 6.71 1.08
N SER A 178 -16.15 6.99 0.23
CA SER A 178 -17.32 6.14 0.10
C SER A 178 -17.06 5.18 -1.05
N ILE A 179 -16.96 3.89 -0.75
CA ILE A 179 -16.86 2.83 -1.76
C ILE A 179 -18.27 2.28 -1.95
N HIS A 180 -18.71 2.11 -3.19
CA HIS A 180 -20.03 1.53 -3.45
C HIS A 180 -19.98 0.01 -3.33
N ASN A 181 -21.10 -0.60 -2.94
CA ASN A 181 -21.21 -2.07 -2.87
C ASN A 181 -20.92 -2.73 -4.24
N ILE A 182 -21.23 -2.04 -5.34
CA ILE A 182 -20.91 -2.55 -6.68
C ILE A 182 -19.40 -2.67 -6.89
N ASP A 183 -18.60 -1.73 -6.41
CA ASP A 183 -17.14 -1.76 -6.52
C ASP A 183 -16.55 -2.94 -5.70
N LEU A 184 -17.12 -3.20 -4.52
CA LEU A 184 -16.74 -4.35 -3.70
C LEU A 184 -17.13 -5.68 -4.36
N LYS A 185 -18.33 -5.76 -4.96
CA LYS A 185 -18.78 -6.95 -5.70
C LYS A 185 -17.88 -7.21 -6.90
N MET A 186 -17.62 -6.20 -7.73
CA MET A 186 -16.70 -6.31 -8.86
C MET A 186 -15.33 -6.78 -8.42
N LYS A 187 -14.82 -6.30 -7.28
CA LYS A 187 -13.54 -6.74 -6.73
C LYS A 187 -13.56 -8.22 -6.27
N LEU A 188 -14.67 -8.70 -5.73
CA LEU A 188 -14.85 -10.12 -5.41
C LEU A 188 -14.97 -10.98 -6.66
N ASP A 189 -15.65 -10.50 -7.71
CA ASP A 189 -15.80 -11.25 -8.96
C ASP A 189 -14.43 -11.45 -9.63
N TRP A 190 -13.52 -10.46 -9.53
CA TRP A 190 -12.11 -10.62 -9.92
C TRP A 190 -11.28 -11.57 -9.03
N SER A 191 -11.89 -12.14 -8.00
CA SER A 191 -11.27 -13.13 -7.12
C SER A 191 -11.79 -14.54 -7.37
N GLU A 192 -12.69 -14.71 -8.34
CA GLU A 192 -13.06 -16.02 -8.84
C GLU A 192 -11.94 -16.59 -9.70
N ILE A 193 -11.69 -17.88 -9.53
CA ILE A 193 -10.67 -18.62 -10.27
C ILE A 193 -11.41 -19.69 -11.08
N GLU A 194 -11.46 -19.47 -12.39
CA GLU A 194 -12.11 -20.38 -13.35
C GLU A 194 -11.17 -21.49 -13.84
N ASP A 195 -9.85 -21.28 -13.68
CA ASP A 195 -8.84 -22.24 -14.12
C ASP A 195 -8.98 -23.58 -13.39
N ILE A 196 -8.83 -24.67 -14.16
CA ILE A 196 -8.89 -26.05 -13.66
C ILE A 196 -7.68 -26.36 -12.76
N GLU A 197 -6.50 -25.83 -13.12
CA GLU A 197 -5.26 -25.94 -12.34
C GLU A 197 -4.61 -24.56 -12.13
N PRO A 198 -5.16 -23.73 -11.24
CA PRO A 198 -4.65 -22.38 -11.03
C PRO A 198 -3.28 -22.40 -10.38
N LYS A 199 -2.47 -21.36 -10.64
CA LYS A 199 -1.18 -21.22 -9.98
C LYS A 199 -1.38 -20.77 -8.53
N GLY A 200 -0.43 -21.12 -7.66
CA GLY A 200 -0.42 -20.65 -6.27
C GLY A 200 -0.52 -19.12 -6.16
N THR A 201 0.11 -18.39 -7.09
CA THR A 201 0.05 -16.93 -7.15
C THR A 201 -1.36 -16.40 -7.39
N ASP A 202 -2.14 -17.07 -8.23
CA ASP A 202 -3.49 -16.64 -8.57
C ASP A 202 -4.42 -16.84 -7.37
N ILE A 203 -4.28 -17.98 -6.69
CA ILE A 203 -4.97 -18.28 -5.42
C ILE A 203 -4.62 -17.25 -4.35
N TYR A 204 -3.34 -16.91 -4.19
CA TYR A 204 -2.92 -15.89 -3.24
C TYR A 204 -3.54 -14.52 -3.56
N ILE A 205 -3.56 -14.11 -4.83
CA ILE A 205 -4.13 -12.83 -5.26
C ILE A 205 -5.63 -12.79 -4.96
N ALA A 206 -6.36 -13.86 -5.29
CA ALA A 206 -7.77 -13.99 -5.01
C ALA A 206 -8.07 -13.91 -3.50
N LEU A 207 -7.37 -14.70 -2.68
CA LEU A 207 -7.51 -14.65 -1.22
C LEU A 207 -7.25 -13.26 -0.65
N ARG A 208 -6.16 -12.62 -1.10
CA ARG A 208 -5.84 -11.25 -0.70
C ARG A 208 -6.97 -10.29 -1.04
N ASN A 209 -7.55 -10.40 -2.23
CA ASN A 209 -8.65 -9.54 -2.66
C ASN A 209 -9.91 -9.75 -1.81
N VAL A 210 -10.27 -11.00 -1.51
CA VAL A 210 -11.44 -11.31 -0.67
C VAL A 210 -11.26 -10.77 0.75
N ILE A 211 -10.11 -11.02 1.38
CA ILE A 211 -9.81 -10.51 2.73
C ILE A 211 -9.78 -8.98 2.74
N LEU A 212 -9.24 -8.35 1.70
CA LEU A 212 -9.28 -6.89 1.54
C LEU A 212 -10.73 -6.38 1.53
N VAL A 213 -11.62 -7.02 0.76
CA VAL A 213 -13.05 -6.65 0.74
C VAL A 213 -13.69 -6.82 2.12
N ARG A 214 -13.42 -7.93 2.82
CA ARG A 214 -13.93 -8.15 4.19
C ARG A 214 -13.48 -7.07 5.16
N LEU A 215 -12.23 -6.62 5.08
CA LEU A 215 -11.74 -5.54 5.91
C LEU A 215 -12.41 -4.20 5.57
N LEU A 216 -12.66 -3.91 4.29
CA LEU A 216 -13.41 -2.74 3.87
C LEU A 216 -14.86 -2.74 4.38
N LEU A 217 -15.53 -3.90 4.34
CA LEU A 217 -16.85 -4.08 4.95
C LEU A 217 -16.83 -3.81 6.46
N ASN A 218 -15.66 -3.90 7.11
CA ASN A 218 -15.49 -3.56 8.52
C ASN A 218 -14.96 -2.13 8.75
N LYS A 219 -14.92 -1.26 7.73
CA LYS A 219 -14.29 0.09 7.77
C LYS A 219 -12.81 0.08 8.13
N ILE A 220 -12.11 -1.03 7.89
CA ILE A 220 -10.69 -1.15 8.19
C ILE A 220 -9.92 -0.90 6.90
N VAL A 221 -9.02 0.08 6.89
CA VAL A 221 -8.04 0.29 5.83
C VAL A 221 -6.65 0.31 6.47
N ASP A 222 -6.06 -0.87 6.56
CA ASP A 222 -4.79 -1.11 7.23
C ASP A 222 -4.06 -2.29 6.57
N ASN A 223 -2.90 -2.01 5.98
CA ASN A 223 -2.10 -3.03 5.30
C ASN A 223 -1.50 -4.06 6.26
N GLN A 224 -1.26 -3.68 7.52
CA GLN A 224 -0.79 -4.61 8.53
C GLN A 224 -1.89 -5.61 8.87
N LYS A 225 -3.11 -5.13 9.15
CA LYS A 225 -4.25 -6.02 9.40
C LYS A 225 -4.54 -6.93 8.21
N LEU A 226 -4.44 -6.43 6.97
CA LEU A 226 -4.56 -7.27 5.77
C LEU A 226 -3.52 -8.41 5.76
N LYS A 227 -2.26 -8.10 6.08
CA LYS A 227 -1.19 -9.10 6.16
C LYS A 227 -1.41 -10.10 7.30
N GLU A 228 -1.87 -9.63 8.46
CA GLU A 228 -2.17 -10.47 9.62
C GLU A 228 -3.34 -11.41 9.34
N SER A 229 -4.45 -10.92 8.80
CA SER A 229 -5.61 -11.74 8.41
C SER A 229 -5.20 -12.85 7.43
N LEU A 230 -4.42 -12.52 6.39
CA LEU A 230 -3.87 -13.51 5.45
C LEU A 230 -3.05 -14.60 6.14
N ASN A 231 -2.20 -14.23 7.09
CA ASN A 231 -1.33 -15.18 7.78
C ASN A 231 -2.06 -16.02 8.83
N ASN A 232 -3.04 -15.43 9.52
CA ASN A 232 -3.78 -16.08 10.60
C ASN A 232 -4.81 -17.08 10.06
N GLU A 233 -5.47 -16.75 8.96
CA GLU A 233 -6.52 -17.59 8.38
C GLU A 233 -5.96 -18.79 7.61
N ILE A 234 -4.81 -18.64 6.94
CA ILE A 234 -4.28 -19.64 5.99
C ILE A 234 -2.95 -20.23 6.44
N GLY A 235 -2.24 -19.53 7.34
CA GLY A 235 -0.91 -19.90 7.79
C GLY A 235 0.18 -19.23 6.95
N LYS A 236 1.14 -18.59 7.64
CA LYS A 236 2.28 -17.87 7.03
C LYS A 236 3.07 -18.73 6.04
N ASN A 237 3.27 -20.01 6.34
CA ASN A 237 4.03 -20.93 5.49
C ASN A 237 3.32 -21.20 4.17
N LEU A 238 2.01 -21.47 4.21
CA LEU A 238 1.21 -21.73 3.02
C LEU A 238 1.12 -20.47 2.15
N ILE A 239 0.86 -19.29 2.75
CA ILE A 239 0.88 -18.00 2.03
C ILE A 239 2.20 -17.78 1.30
N ASN A 240 3.34 -18.06 1.95
CA ASN A 240 4.64 -17.92 1.31
C ASN A 240 4.88 -18.93 0.18
N LYS A 241 4.39 -20.17 0.31
CA LYS A 241 4.46 -21.16 -0.78
C LYS A 241 3.62 -20.72 -1.97
N LEU A 242 2.37 -20.31 -1.75
CA LEU A 242 1.45 -19.82 -2.79
C LEU A 242 2.04 -18.63 -3.56
N LYS A 243 2.58 -17.62 -2.85
CA LYS A 243 3.24 -16.46 -3.48
C LYS A 243 4.37 -16.83 -4.44
N ASN A 244 5.04 -17.94 -4.19
CA ASN A 244 6.23 -18.36 -4.93
C ASN A 244 5.96 -19.56 -5.84
N ASN A 245 4.71 -20.01 -5.98
CA ASN A 245 4.33 -21.23 -6.70
C ASN A 245 5.11 -22.48 -6.24
N LYS A 246 5.28 -22.62 -4.92
CA LYS A 246 6.01 -23.73 -4.27
C LYS A 246 5.10 -24.65 -3.44
N GLU A 247 3.80 -24.47 -3.54
CA GLU A 247 2.80 -25.29 -2.86
C GLU A 247 2.66 -26.67 -3.51
N SER A 248 2.34 -27.67 -2.69
CA SER A 248 1.91 -28.98 -3.15
C SER A 248 0.47 -28.94 -3.72
N LYS A 249 0.08 -29.98 -4.48
CA LYS A 249 -1.30 -30.12 -4.98
C LYS A 249 -2.34 -30.14 -3.86
N ILE A 250 -2.01 -30.76 -2.72
CA ILE A 250 -2.90 -30.82 -1.55
C ILE A 250 -3.07 -29.43 -0.93
N GLU A 251 -1.96 -28.72 -0.69
CA GLU A 251 -1.97 -27.35 -0.17
C GLU A 251 -2.76 -26.40 -1.08
N ARG A 252 -2.61 -26.55 -2.40
CA ARG A 252 -3.38 -25.80 -3.40
C ARG A 252 -4.88 -26.06 -3.27
N ARG A 253 -5.28 -27.33 -3.18
CA ARG A 253 -6.68 -27.73 -3.01
C ARG A 253 -7.29 -27.18 -1.72
N ILE A 254 -6.54 -27.23 -0.61
CA ILE A 254 -6.97 -26.66 0.68
C ILE A 254 -7.20 -25.15 0.55
N ALA A 255 -6.24 -24.42 -0.03
CA ALA A 255 -6.35 -22.98 -0.23
C ALA A 255 -7.52 -22.60 -1.14
N LEU A 256 -7.79 -23.38 -2.19
CA LEU A 256 -8.94 -23.17 -3.08
C LEU A 256 -10.28 -23.41 -2.38
N ASN A 257 -10.39 -24.47 -1.59
CA ASN A 257 -11.61 -24.74 -0.83
C ASN A 257 -11.89 -23.61 0.17
N TYR A 258 -10.84 -23.16 0.88
CA TYR A 258 -10.94 -22.02 1.77
C TYR A 258 -11.38 -20.74 1.04
N LEU A 259 -10.78 -20.44 -0.12
CA LEU A 259 -11.16 -19.30 -0.96
C LEU A 259 -12.64 -19.35 -1.35
N LYS A 260 -13.14 -20.52 -1.77
CA LYS A 260 -14.55 -20.70 -2.17
C LYS A 260 -15.52 -20.43 -1.03
N GLU A 261 -15.25 -20.98 0.15
CA GLU A 261 -16.05 -20.72 1.35
C GLU A 261 -16.02 -19.23 1.73
N LEU A 262 -14.83 -18.63 1.74
CA LEU A 262 -14.67 -17.22 2.08
C LEU A 262 -15.37 -16.29 1.09
N LEU A 263 -15.33 -16.61 -0.21
CA LEU A 263 -16.07 -15.90 -1.26
C LEU A 263 -17.57 -15.94 -1.01
N LYS A 264 -18.12 -17.13 -0.71
CA LYS A 264 -19.54 -17.31 -0.42
C LYS A 264 -19.97 -16.48 0.78
N MET A 265 -19.27 -16.60 1.91
CA MET A 265 -19.56 -15.83 3.13
C MET A 265 -19.50 -14.31 2.87
N THR A 266 -18.46 -13.85 2.17
CA THR A 266 -18.28 -12.41 1.91
C THR A 266 -19.36 -11.86 0.98
N ARG A 267 -19.83 -12.65 0.01
CA ARG A 267 -20.96 -12.26 -0.86
C ARG A 267 -22.26 -12.11 -0.08
N GLU A 268 -22.52 -12.99 0.88
CA GLU A 268 -23.69 -12.89 1.77
C GLU A 268 -23.63 -11.61 2.62
N GLU A 269 -22.47 -11.31 3.21
CA GLU A 269 -22.25 -10.08 3.98
C GLU A 269 -22.47 -8.79 3.15
N ILE A 270 -22.08 -8.78 1.87
CA ILE A 270 -22.31 -7.62 0.98
C ILE A 270 -23.81 -7.45 0.68
N ARG A 271 -24.55 -8.56 0.49
CA ARG A 271 -26.00 -8.50 0.19
C ARG A 271 -26.81 -7.95 1.35
N GLY A 272 -26.38 -8.21 2.59
CA GLY A 272 -27.07 -7.79 3.81
C GLY A 272 -26.82 -6.34 4.25
N ASN A 273 -25.80 -5.66 3.71
CA ASN A 273 -25.42 -4.33 4.19
C ASN A 273 -25.65 -3.22 3.13
N LEU A 274 -26.51 -2.25 3.46
CA LEU A 274 -26.54 -0.94 2.80
C LEU A 274 -25.42 -0.06 3.39
N TRP A 275 -24.37 0.24 2.62
CA TRP A 275 -23.19 0.92 3.15
C TRP A 275 -23.12 2.43 2.86
N GLY A 276 -22.70 3.16 3.91
CA GLY A 276 -22.27 4.56 3.87
C GLY A 276 -20.83 4.72 4.42
N LYS A 277 -20.11 5.72 3.89
CA LYS A 277 -18.77 6.26 4.24
C LYS A 277 -17.84 5.34 5.07
N ALA A 278 -16.77 4.85 4.43
CA ALA A 278 -15.62 4.27 5.13
C ALA A 278 -14.68 5.39 5.63
N GLY A 279 -14.24 5.31 6.89
CA GLY A 279 -13.29 6.24 7.48
C GLY A 279 -11.91 5.60 7.64
N LEU A 280 -10.84 6.33 7.31
CA LEU A 280 -9.45 5.97 7.65
C LEU A 280 -9.10 6.24 9.13
#